data_AF-A0A7C0XA78-F1
#
_entry.id   AF-A0A7C0XA78-F1
#
_cell.length_a   1.000
_cell.length_b   1.000
_cell.length_c   1.000
_cell.angle_alpha   90.00
_cell.angle_beta   90.00
_cell.angle_gamma   90.00
#
_symmetry.space_group_name_H-M   'P 1'
#
loop_
_entity.id
_entity.type
_entity.pdbx_description
1 polymer ?
#
loop_
_entity_poly.entity_id
_entity_poly.type
_entity_poly.pdbx_seq_one_letter_code
_entity_poly.pdbx_strand_id
1 'polypeptide(L)'
;MRKVLGMVVILLTISSARLMAADRYVLAEMVTNTGCPYCPPADNQLDYLAEYFGDRLVVIRYHAWWPSSGDPFYQANTGENTARIQYYNVTYTPHCFFDGIVDGTSNYSAWQMMIQNRMNEPSPLTIDLVVDYNPQSREGSVMATIHNEDDSPYNNVKLRFCITESDIEYTAPNGETEHNYVMRDYFPDVNGITVDIPAGETIVDTAYFTLSPSWEDGNCQVVVFVQNDGTREIYQSAWAWVNPNPALAFSRFRVEDLNGGDGDYLPEPGEEVDLYVALKNTGREDATSANATIYTDDEYFTVTTASASYGAIPIGGSTEPTTPFSIQISSSAPYGYMGWINIDMELPNGVTYTDSFLVLIDSTAGFFDDCESGEQFWQHAGFSDFWHLTELRCVSPTHSWYNGIEESNVYNNNANCALYMPDYILIGRDALLTFNHWYAIQENADFAYLEIDNGHGWEVYGTWTGTSEGWEAETLDLSGYAGSPLKMRFHFTSDGYGVDEGWYIDDISFGVSTSVEENPGAGNDRKPVTASIGGRDLTIAFELDNPALLDLSIYDVSGRPVLKKQLHGKEGTNRLHLGEMITGKGHSGVYFVIIEKGNETLLSRKLILFNH
;
A
#
# COMPACT_ATOMS: atom_id res chain seq x y z
N MET A 1 -83.61 -8.81 33.11
CA MET A 1 -82.28 -8.22 32.82
C MET A 1 -81.21 -9.13 33.41
N ARG A 2 -80.61 -9.99 32.57
CA ARG A 2 -79.49 -10.87 32.91
C ARG A 2 -78.20 -10.14 32.56
N LYS A 3 -77.24 -10.00 33.47
CA LYS A 3 -75.88 -9.56 33.16
C LYS A 3 -74.96 -10.78 33.14
N VAL A 4 -74.36 -11.00 31.98
CA VAL A 4 -73.41 -12.07 31.66
C VAL A 4 -72.03 -11.67 32.19
N LEU A 5 -71.37 -12.58 32.90
CA LEU A 5 -69.99 -12.47 33.37
C LEU A 5 -69.07 -12.90 32.22
N GLY A 6 -68.32 -11.97 31.63
CA GLY A 6 -67.37 -12.25 30.56
C GLY A 6 -66.02 -12.69 31.11
N MET A 7 -65.61 -13.92 30.80
CA MET A 7 -64.30 -14.49 31.09
C MET A 7 -63.29 -13.93 30.08
N VAL A 8 -62.30 -13.17 30.54
CA VAL A 8 -61.19 -12.69 29.71
C VAL A 8 -60.16 -13.82 29.61
N VAL A 9 -60.07 -14.44 28.44
CA VAL A 9 -58.97 -15.34 28.08
C VAL A 9 -57.80 -14.45 27.63
N ILE A 10 -56.75 -14.38 28.45
CA ILE A 10 -55.47 -13.80 28.03
C ILE A 10 -54.78 -14.87 27.18
N LEU A 11 -54.81 -14.72 25.86
CA LEU A 11 -53.89 -15.41 24.96
C LEU A 11 -52.48 -14.89 25.29
N LEU A 12 -51.66 -15.69 25.97
CA LEU A 12 -50.21 -15.54 25.90
C LEU A 12 -49.81 -15.84 24.45
N THR A 13 -49.53 -14.80 23.67
CA THR A 13 -48.69 -14.94 22.49
C THR A 13 -47.32 -15.39 22.97
N ILE A 14 -47.00 -16.67 22.75
CA ILE A 14 -45.63 -17.15 22.79
C ILE A 14 -44.91 -16.34 21.71
N SER A 15 -44.11 -15.35 22.12
CA SER A 15 -43.14 -14.75 21.21
C SER A 15 -42.17 -15.86 20.86
N SER A 16 -42.24 -16.35 19.63
CA SER A 16 -41.17 -17.13 19.02
C SER A 16 -39.86 -16.38 19.26
N ALA A 17 -38.96 -16.96 20.06
CA ALA A 17 -37.57 -16.56 20.05
C ALA A 17 -37.13 -16.61 18.58
N ARG A 18 -36.68 -15.48 18.04
CA ARG A 18 -36.05 -15.51 16.73
C ARG A 18 -34.71 -16.24 16.93
N LEU A 19 -34.54 -17.37 16.24
CA LEU A 19 -33.23 -17.96 15.99
C LEU A 19 -32.31 -16.86 15.43
N MET A 20 -31.07 -16.80 15.91
CA MET A 20 -30.02 -16.01 15.26
C MET A 20 -29.26 -16.98 14.37
N ALA A 21 -29.54 -16.97 13.07
CA ALA A 21 -28.76 -17.77 12.14
C ALA A 21 -27.31 -17.21 12.10
N ALA A 22 -26.31 -18.09 12.09
CA ALA A 22 -24.91 -17.69 12.16
C ALA A 22 -24.39 -17.21 10.80
N ASP A 23 -23.41 -16.30 10.82
CA ASP A 23 -22.65 -15.95 9.62
C ASP A 23 -21.88 -17.17 9.12
N ARG A 24 -21.95 -17.41 7.81
CA ARG A 24 -21.23 -18.50 7.18
C ARG A 24 -19.79 -18.10 6.85
N TYR A 25 -18.87 -18.96 7.26
CA TYR A 25 -17.48 -18.97 6.83
C TYR A 25 -17.37 -20.06 5.76
N VAL A 26 -17.16 -19.62 4.52
CA VAL A 26 -17.15 -20.52 3.36
C VAL A 26 -15.77 -21.16 3.26
N LEU A 27 -15.73 -22.48 3.11
CA LEU A 27 -14.48 -23.19 2.87
C LEU A 27 -14.28 -23.41 1.37
N ALA A 28 -13.21 -22.82 0.83
CA ALA A 28 -12.69 -23.08 -0.51
C ALA A 28 -11.63 -24.18 -0.45
N GLU A 29 -11.86 -25.24 -1.22
CA GLU A 29 -10.95 -26.37 -1.34
C GLU A 29 -10.47 -26.47 -2.79
N MET A 30 -9.22 -26.07 -3.03
CA MET A 30 -8.64 -26.03 -4.37
C MET A 30 -7.59 -27.12 -4.57
N VAL A 31 -7.60 -27.76 -5.73
CA VAL A 31 -6.57 -28.67 -6.17
C VAL A 31 -5.64 -27.95 -7.16
N THR A 32 -4.36 -27.88 -6.83
CA THR A 32 -3.29 -27.23 -7.64
C THR A 32 -2.06 -28.15 -7.77
N ASN A 33 -1.00 -27.68 -8.44
CA ASN A 33 0.30 -28.34 -8.52
C ASN A 33 1.39 -27.34 -8.99
N THR A 34 2.56 -27.36 -8.38
CA THR A 34 3.70 -26.46 -8.73
C THR A 34 4.26 -26.69 -10.14
N GLY A 35 3.97 -27.83 -10.76
CA GLY A 35 4.32 -28.12 -12.16
C GLY A 35 3.20 -27.80 -13.17
N CYS A 36 2.07 -27.25 -12.72
CA CYS A 36 0.91 -26.94 -13.56
C CYS A 36 1.02 -25.52 -14.15
N PRO A 37 1.17 -25.36 -15.48
CA PRO A 37 1.31 -24.05 -16.10
C PRO A 37 0.02 -23.21 -16.11
N TYR A 38 -1.14 -23.83 -15.83
CA TYR A 38 -2.45 -23.16 -15.82
C TYR A 38 -2.96 -22.84 -14.42
N CYS A 39 -2.22 -23.24 -13.38
CA CYS A 39 -2.59 -23.04 -12.00
C CYS A 39 -2.32 -21.62 -11.48
N PRO A 40 -1.24 -20.91 -11.88
CA PRO A 40 -0.94 -19.59 -11.31
C PRO A 40 -2.08 -18.56 -11.39
N PRO A 41 -2.85 -18.43 -12.50
CA PRO A 41 -3.99 -17.50 -12.53
C PRO A 41 -5.10 -17.85 -11.52
N ALA A 42 -5.32 -19.15 -11.31
CA ALA A 42 -6.30 -19.63 -10.33
C ALA A 42 -5.80 -19.45 -8.90
N ASP A 43 -4.52 -19.71 -8.66
CA ASP A 43 -3.87 -19.47 -7.37
C ASP A 43 -3.95 -17.98 -6.99
N ASN A 44 -3.55 -17.07 -7.89
CA ASN A 44 -3.65 -15.62 -7.70
C ASN A 44 -5.09 -15.15 -7.47
N GLN A 45 -6.06 -15.67 -8.24
CA GLN A 45 -7.46 -15.29 -8.06
C GLN A 45 -7.98 -15.70 -6.68
N LEU A 46 -7.61 -16.89 -6.17
CA LEU A 46 -8.06 -17.33 -4.87
C LEU A 46 -7.41 -16.55 -3.73
N ASP A 47 -6.14 -16.15 -3.87
CA ASP A 47 -5.46 -15.28 -2.90
C ASP A 47 -6.12 -13.90 -2.84
N TYR A 48 -6.41 -13.29 -3.99
CA TYR A 48 -7.19 -12.06 -4.05
C TYR A 48 -8.56 -12.18 -3.37
N LEU A 49 -9.27 -13.30 -3.59
CA LEU A 49 -10.58 -13.51 -2.97
C LEU A 49 -10.47 -13.75 -1.46
N ALA A 50 -9.41 -14.41 -0.99
CA ALA A 50 -9.14 -14.58 0.44
C ALA A 50 -8.93 -13.22 1.11
N GLU A 51 -8.18 -12.32 0.48
CA GLU A 51 -8.03 -10.94 0.95
C GLU A 51 -9.36 -10.18 0.90
N TYR A 52 -10.07 -10.25 -0.23
CA TYR A 52 -11.33 -9.52 -0.45
C TYR A 52 -12.44 -9.89 0.55
N PHE A 53 -12.59 -11.17 0.86
CA PHE A 53 -13.59 -11.65 1.82
C PHE A 53 -13.09 -11.69 3.27
N GLY A 54 -11.79 -11.49 3.48
CA GLY A 54 -11.13 -11.58 4.78
C GLY A 54 -11.44 -12.91 5.48
N ASP A 55 -11.62 -12.84 6.81
CA ASP A 55 -11.79 -14.01 7.68
C ASP A 55 -12.93 -14.96 7.27
N ARG A 56 -13.91 -14.48 6.49
CA ARG A 56 -15.08 -15.27 6.08
C ARG A 56 -14.80 -16.29 4.96
N LEU A 57 -13.68 -16.18 4.26
CA LEU A 57 -13.24 -17.20 3.29
C LEU A 57 -12.07 -18.00 3.86
N VAL A 58 -12.33 -19.27 4.14
CA VAL A 58 -11.32 -20.22 4.60
C VAL A 58 -10.79 -20.98 3.40
N VAL A 59 -9.48 -21.18 3.30
CA VAL A 59 -8.86 -21.78 2.11
C VAL A 59 -8.00 -22.98 2.49
N ILE A 60 -8.09 -24.05 1.71
CA ILE A 60 -7.16 -25.19 1.73
C ILE A 60 -6.76 -25.50 0.28
N ARG A 61 -5.45 -25.52 0.01
CA ARG A 61 -4.87 -25.99 -1.26
C ARG A 61 -4.32 -27.40 -1.12
N TYR A 62 -4.92 -28.33 -1.87
CA TYR A 62 -4.41 -29.68 -2.05
C TYR A 62 -3.50 -29.74 -3.28
N HIS A 63 -2.31 -30.31 -3.10
CA HIS A 63 -1.36 -30.49 -4.19
C HIS A 63 -1.52 -31.88 -4.79
N ALA A 64 -1.85 -31.93 -6.08
CA ALA A 64 -2.03 -33.18 -6.81
C ALA A 64 -0.69 -33.84 -7.16
N TRP A 65 -0.70 -35.16 -7.43
CA TRP A 65 0.46 -35.85 -8.01
C TRP A 65 0.63 -35.61 -9.52
N TRP A 66 -0.12 -34.68 -10.10
CA TRP A 66 -0.14 -34.35 -11.52
C TRP A 66 -0.32 -32.84 -11.74
N PRO A 67 0.25 -32.29 -12.84
CA PRO A 67 1.03 -32.97 -13.88
C PRO A 67 2.42 -33.42 -13.43
N SER A 68 2.92 -32.94 -12.28
CA SER A 68 4.19 -33.35 -11.71
C SER A 68 4.01 -34.03 -10.35
N SER A 69 4.45 -35.27 -10.23
CA SER A 69 4.54 -35.92 -8.91
C SER A 69 5.71 -35.40 -8.06
N GLY A 70 6.59 -34.58 -8.65
CA GLY A 70 7.72 -33.96 -7.95
C GLY A 70 7.36 -32.68 -7.18
N ASP A 71 6.08 -32.30 -7.15
CA ASP A 71 5.60 -31.17 -6.35
C ASP A 71 5.96 -31.39 -4.86
N PRO A 72 6.79 -30.51 -4.24
CA PRO A 72 7.24 -30.70 -2.86
C PRO A 72 6.10 -30.68 -1.85
N PHE A 73 5.00 -29.99 -2.15
CA PHE A 73 3.84 -29.87 -1.27
C PHE A 73 2.97 -31.12 -1.32
N TYR A 74 2.87 -31.77 -2.49
CA TYR A 74 2.31 -33.11 -2.58
C TYR A 74 3.20 -34.13 -1.84
N GLN A 75 4.53 -34.05 -2.02
CA GLN A 75 5.48 -34.97 -1.39
C GLN A 75 5.50 -34.85 0.15
N ALA A 76 5.23 -33.65 0.69
CA ALA A 76 5.14 -33.42 2.12
C ALA A 76 4.06 -34.29 2.78
N ASN A 77 2.93 -34.52 2.09
CA ASN A 77 1.85 -35.37 2.61
C ASN A 77 1.05 -36.04 1.47
N THR A 78 1.65 -37.05 0.84
CA THR A 78 1.04 -37.72 -0.32
C THR A 78 -0.29 -38.41 -0.01
N GLY A 79 -0.43 -38.97 1.20
CA GLY A 79 -1.61 -39.75 1.59
C GLY A 79 -2.86 -38.90 1.70
N GLU A 80 -2.76 -37.76 2.39
CA GLU A 80 -3.93 -36.93 2.70
C GLU A 80 -4.32 -36.03 1.53
N ASN A 81 -3.34 -35.52 0.78
CA ASN A 81 -3.59 -34.87 -0.50
C ASN A 81 -4.36 -35.82 -1.43
N THR A 82 -3.87 -37.05 -1.57
CA THR A 82 -4.54 -38.06 -2.42
C THR A 82 -5.95 -38.36 -1.95
N ALA A 83 -6.15 -38.55 -0.64
CA ALA A 83 -7.45 -38.87 -0.08
C ALA A 83 -8.49 -37.77 -0.32
N ARG A 84 -8.13 -36.49 -0.12
CA ARG A 84 -9.04 -35.35 -0.36
C ARG A 84 -9.34 -35.13 -1.84
N ILE A 85 -8.34 -35.27 -2.71
CA ILE A 85 -8.54 -35.15 -4.16
C ILE A 85 -9.45 -36.27 -4.68
N GLN A 86 -9.29 -37.49 -4.18
CA GLN A 86 -10.15 -38.63 -4.53
C GLN A 86 -11.57 -38.51 -3.96
N TYR A 87 -11.73 -37.92 -2.77
CA TYR A 87 -13.05 -37.67 -2.16
C TYR A 87 -13.97 -36.88 -3.09
N TYR A 88 -13.43 -35.89 -3.79
CA TYR A 88 -14.14 -35.07 -4.77
C TYR A 88 -14.11 -35.64 -6.20
N ASN A 89 -13.38 -36.73 -6.45
CA ASN A 89 -13.13 -37.29 -7.79
C ASN A 89 -12.55 -36.26 -8.78
N VAL A 90 -11.63 -35.41 -8.31
CA VAL A 90 -10.95 -34.43 -9.17
C VAL A 90 -9.97 -35.14 -10.09
N THR A 91 -9.94 -34.74 -11.36
CA THR A 91 -9.12 -35.38 -12.41
C THR A 91 -8.20 -34.41 -13.16
N TYR A 92 -8.23 -33.12 -12.82
CA TYR A 92 -7.40 -32.08 -13.44
C TYR A 92 -7.13 -30.96 -12.44
N THR A 93 -6.13 -30.13 -12.74
CA THR A 93 -5.77 -28.94 -11.97
C THR A 93 -5.64 -27.73 -12.92
N PRO A 94 -6.02 -26.51 -12.49
CA PRO A 94 -6.64 -26.19 -11.20
C PRO A 94 -8.12 -26.60 -11.11
N HIS A 95 -8.62 -26.90 -9.92
CA HIS A 95 -10.05 -27.22 -9.67
C HIS A 95 -10.45 -26.85 -8.23
N CYS A 96 -11.44 -25.97 -8.05
CA CYS A 96 -11.90 -25.51 -6.73
C CYS A 96 -13.35 -25.93 -6.40
N PHE A 97 -13.63 -26.21 -5.12
CA PHE A 97 -14.96 -26.42 -4.55
C PHE A 97 -15.24 -25.42 -3.43
N PHE A 98 -16.49 -25.01 -3.26
CA PHE A 98 -16.95 -24.20 -2.13
C PHE A 98 -17.98 -24.95 -1.29
N ASP A 99 -17.74 -25.02 0.03
CA ASP A 99 -18.51 -25.80 1.02
C ASP A 99 -18.75 -27.27 0.61
N GLY A 100 -17.86 -27.81 -0.23
CA GLY A 100 -17.91 -29.18 -0.75
C GLY A 100 -19.07 -29.50 -1.71
N ILE A 101 -20.02 -28.57 -1.91
CA ILE A 101 -21.22 -28.78 -2.75
C ILE A 101 -21.31 -27.86 -3.97
N VAL A 102 -20.58 -26.74 -3.99
CA VAL A 102 -20.50 -25.87 -5.17
C VAL A 102 -19.21 -26.20 -5.91
N ASP A 103 -19.34 -26.78 -7.10
CA ASP A 103 -18.22 -27.08 -7.98
C ASP A 103 -17.83 -25.83 -8.78
N GLY A 104 -16.73 -25.19 -8.37
CA GLY A 104 -16.16 -24.00 -9.01
C GLY A 104 -15.35 -24.32 -10.26
N THR A 105 -15.03 -25.59 -10.53
CA THR A 105 -14.19 -26.02 -11.66
C THR A 105 -12.88 -25.21 -11.72
N SER A 106 -12.43 -24.86 -12.93
CA SER A 106 -11.37 -23.89 -13.20
C SER A 106 -11.92 -22.51 -13.62
N ASN A 107 -13.22 -22.24 -13.40
CA ASN A 107 -13.86 -20.98 -13.79
C ASN A 107 -13.69 -19.89 -12.73
N TYR A 108 -12.45 -19.43 -12.57
CA TYR A 108 -12.07 -18.49 -11.52
C TYR A 108 -12.75 -17.11 -11.63
N SER A 109 -13.17 -16.70 -12.83
CA SER A 109 -13.99 -15.49 -13.04
C SER A 109 -15.36 -15.53 -12.32
N ALA A 110 -15.88 -16.73 -12.02
CA ALA A 110 -17.17 -16.90 -11.37
C ALA A 110 -17.06 -17.17 -9.85
N TRP A 111 -15.86 -17.40 -9.33
CA TRP A 111 -15.65 -17.81 -7.94
C TRP A 111 -16.17 -16.80 -6.93
N GLN A 112 -15.93 -15.50 -7.16
CA GLN A 112 -16.42 -14.45 -6.27
C GLN A 112 -17.94 -14.54 -6.04
N MET A 113 -18.71 -14.69 -7.13
CA MET A 113 -20.17 -14.80 -7.05
C MET A 113 -20.60 -16.12 -6.39
N MET A 114 -19.91 -17.23 -6.65
CA MET A 114 -20.19 -18.52 -6.03
C MET A 114 -19.98 -18.47 -4.51
N ILE A 115 -18.88 -17.88 -4.07
CA ILE A 115 -18.55 -17.67 -2.65
C ILE A 115 -19.60 -16.75 -2.00
N GLN A 116 -19.91 -15.62 -2.63
CA GLN A 116 -20.94 -14.68 -2.15
C GLN A 116 -22.31 -15.35 -1.97
N ASN A 117 -22.72 -16.19 -2.92
CA ASN A 117 -23.99 -16.91 -2.83
C ASN A 117 -24.00 -17.85 -1.62
N ARG A 118 -22.89 -18.54 -1.34
CA ARG A 118 -22.76 -19.34 -0.11
C ARG A 118 -22.79 -18.47 1.12
N MET A 119 -22.01 -17.38 1.18
CA MET A 119 -21.98 -16.45 2.31
C MET A 119 -23.33 -15.78 2.63
N ASN A 120 -24.23 -15.68 1.64
CA ASN A 120 -25.59 -15.18 1.81
C ASN A 120 -26.57 -16.23 2.37
N GLU A 121 -26.19 -17.50 2.38
CA GLU A 121 -26.91 -18.56 3.07
C GLU A 121 -26.35 -18.72 4.48
N PRO A 122 -27.15 -18.52 5.54
CA PRO A 122 -26.68 -18.66 6.91
C PRO A 122 -26.10 -20.05 7.19
N SER A 123 -25.18 -20.13 8.14
CA SER A 123 -24.73 -21.41 8.66
C SER A 123 -25.66 -21.89 9.78
N PRO A 124 -25.97 -23.20 9.83
CA PRO A 124 -26.70 -23.78 10.96
C PRO A 124 -25.82 -24.02 12.19
N LEU A 125 -24.50 -23.86 12.08
CA LEU A 125 -23.55 -24.09 13.16
C LEU A 125 -22.67 -22.84 13.38
N THR A 126 -22.26 -22.60 14.61
CA THR A 126 -21.10 -21.76 14.93
C THR A 126 -19.93 -22.64 15.36
N ILE A 127 -18.71 -22.19 15.09
CA ILE A 127 -17.48 -22.85 15.54
C ILE A 127 -16.57 -21.79 16.16
N ASP A 128 -16.28 -21.91 17.45
CA ASP A 128 -15.26 -21.11 18.14
C ASP A 128 -14.02 -21.98 18.39
N LEU A 129 -12.83 -21.42 18.10
CA LEU A 129 -11.56 -22.12 18.22
C LEU A 129 -10.68 -21.51 19.31
N VAL A 130 -10.02 -22.36 20.07
CA VAL A 130 -8.91 -22.00 20.96
C VAL A 130 -7.73 -22.89 20.63
N VAL A 131 -6.62 -22.27 20.22
CA VAL A 131 -5.35 -22.95 19.94
C VAL A 131 -4.41 -22.75 21.13
N ASP A 132 -3.81 -23.84 21.60
CA ASP A 132 -2.71 -23.85 22.56
C ASP A 132 -1.50 -24.49 21.87
N TYR A 133 -0.40 -23.76 21.74
CA TYR A 133 0.78 -24.19 21.00
C TYR A 133 2.06 -23.84 21.76
N ASN A 134 3.01 -24.77 21.76
CA ASN A 134 4.34 -24.57 22.33
C ASN A 134 5.40 -24.53 21.22
N PRO A 135 5.96 -23.35 20.89
CA PRO A 135 6.98 -23.22 19.84
C PRO A 135 8.26 -24.04 20.09
N GLN A 136 8.59 -24.37 21.35
CA GLN A 136 9.80 -25.15 21.66
C GLN A 136 9.64 -26.64 21.38
N SER A 137 8.48 -27.22 21.73
CA SER A 137 8.21 -28.64 21.42
C SER A 137 7.57 -28.83 20.05
N ARG A 138 7.03 -27.76 19.45
CA ARG A 138 6.18 -27.77 18.24
C ARG A 138 4.92 -28.64 18.38
N GLU A 139 4.48 -28.86 19.60
CA GLU A 139 3.25 -29.58 19.93
C GLU A 139 2.15 -28.59 20.29
N GLY A 140 0.92 -28.89 19.90
CA GLY A 140 -0.23 -28.05 20.23
C GLY A 140 -1.55 -28.82 20.27
N SER A 141 -2.60 -28.10 20.65
CA SER A 141 -3.98 -28.58 20.68
C SER A 141 -4.93 -27.52 20.16
N VAL A 142 -6.02 -27.96 19.55
CA VAL A 142 -7.12 -27.09 19.11
C VAL A 142 -8.39 -27.58 19.74
N MET A 143 -8.98 -26.73 20.58
CA MET A 143 -10.30 -26.93 21.15
C MET A 143 -11.34 -26.25 20.26
N ALA A 144 -12.25 -27.04 19.69
CA ALA A 144 -13.35 -26.55 18.89
C ALA A 144 -14.66 -26.63 19.69
N THR A 145 -15.33 -25.50 19.86
CA THR A 145 -16.66 -25.40 20.46
C THR A 145 -17.67 -25.19 19.35
N ILE A 146 -18.57 -26.15 19.15
CA ILE A 146 -19.55 -26.12 18.06
C ILE A 146 -20.95 -26.02 18.66
N HIS A 147 -21.67 -24.95 18.33
CA HIS A 147 -23.07 -24.79 18.71
C HIS A 147 -23.98 -24.98 17.50
N ASN A 148 -25.08 -25.71 17.71
CA ASN A 148 -26.11 -25.92 16.70
C ASN A 148 -27.24 -24.91 16.88
N GLU A 149 -27.37 -23.99 15.92
CA GLU A 149 -28.41 -22.96 15.91
C GLU A 149 -29.77 -23.51 15.46
N ASP A 150 -29.80 -24.71 14.87
CA ASP A 150 -31.01 -25.33 14.33
C ASP A 150 -31.78 -26.17 15.37
N ASP A 151 -33.09 -26.29 15.12
CA ASP A 151 -34.00 -27.17 15.87
C ASP A 151 -33.86 -28.67 15.49
N SER A 152 -32.94 -29.00 14.58
CA SER A 152 -32.69 -30.36 14.09
C SER A 152 -31.27 -30.84 14.44
N PRO A 153 -31.09 -32.13 14.78
CA PRO A 153 -29.77 -32.67 15.08
C PRO A 153 -28.98 -32.97 13.81
N TYR A 154 -27.66 -32.76 13.88
CA TYR A 154 -26.69 -33.21 12.86
C TYR A 154 -25.99 -34.47 13.35
N ASN A 155 -26.41 -35.63 12.85
CA ASN A 155 -25.88 -36.92 13.27
C ASN A 155 -24.87 -37.48 12.25
N ASN A 156 -23.85 -38.17 12.74
CA ASN A 156 -22.83 -38.83 11.93
C ASN A 156 -22.15 -37.86 10.95
N VAL A 157 -21.88 -36.64 11.41
CA VAL A 157 -21.08 -35.65 10.68
C VAL A 157 -19.61 -35.78 11.09
N LYS A 158 -18.73 -35.24 10.26
CA LYS A 158 -17.28 -35.28 10.46
C LYS A 158 -16.77 -33.92 10.87
N LEU A 159 -16.18 -33.85 12.05
CA LEU A 159 -15.36 -32.72 12.49
C LEU A 159 -13.92 -32.98 12.06
N ARG A 160 -13.39 -32.12 11.19
CA ARG A 160 -12.04 -32.25 10.64
C ARG A 160 -11.18 -31.07 11.06
N PHE A 161 -9.90 -31.36 11.33
CA PHE A 161 -8.88 -30.37 11.62
C PHE A 161 -7.75 -30.55 10.62
N CYS A 162 -7.33 -29.45 10.00
CA CYS A 162 -6.30 -29.42 8.97
C CYS A 162 -5.30 -28.32 9.28
N ILE A 163 -4.00 -28.58 9.12
CA ILE A 163 -2.97 -27.56 9.08
C ILE A 163 -2.77 -27.11 7.64
N THR A 164 -2.84 -25.80 7.41
CA THR A 164 -2.36 -25.15 6.19
C THR A 164 -1.16 -24.26 6.51
N GLU A 165 -0.32 -23.98 5.53
CA GLU A 165 0.81 -23.05 5.65
C GLU A 165 0.79 -22.05 4.47
N SER A 166 1.02 -20.77 4.76
CA SER A 166 1.09 -19.68 3.79
C SER A 166 2.47 -19.02 3.72
N ASP A 167 2.64 -18.03 2.85
CA ASP A 167 3.86 -17.24 2.69
C ASP A 167 5.11 -18.13 2.49
N ILE A 168 4.95 -19.24 1.75
CA ILE A 168 6.05 -20.18 1.49
C ILE A 168 6.82 -19.72 0.26
N GLU A 169 8.04 -19.23 0.48
CA GLU A 169 8.96 -18.89 -0.61
C GLU A 169 9.51 -20.16 -1.29
N TYR A 170 9.05 -20.41 -2.51
CA TYR A 170 9.53 -21.50 -3.35
C TYR A 170 9.33 -21.15 -4.83
N THR A 171 10.43 -21.04 -5.59
CA THR A 171 10.35 -20.85 -7.05
C THR A 171 9.94 -22.16 -7.73
N ALA A 172 8.65 -22.26 -8.05
CA ALA A 172 8.04 -23.39 -8.71
C ALA A 172 8.33 -23.43 -10.23
N PRO A 173 8.33 -24.63 -10.85
CA PRO A 173 8.51 -24.77 -12.30
C PRO A 173 7.47 -24.04 -13.17
N ASN A 174 6.29 -23.73 -12.63
CA ASN A 174 5.24 -22.97 -13.31
C ASN A 174 5.42 -21.44 -13.22
N GLY A 175 6.44 -20.95 -12.50
CA GLY A 175 6.78 -19.53 -12.39
C GLY A 175 6.33 -18.86 -11.10
N GLU A 176 5.53 -19.53 -10.26
CA GLU A 176 5.17 -19.01 -8.93
C GLU A 176 6.39 -18.99 -8.01
N THR A 177 6.47 -17.99 -7.14
CA THR A 177 7.56 -17.83 -6.16
C THR A 177 7.09 -17.88 -4.73
N GLU A 178 5.79 -17.78 -4.51
CA GLU A 178 5.13 -17.78 -3.21
C GLU A 178 3.92 -18.71 -3.27
N HIS A 179 3.67 -19.45 -2.19
CA HIS A 179 2.55 -20.38 -2.11
C HIS A 179 1.79 -20.23 -0.80
N ASN A 180 0.47 -20.09 -0.92
CA ASN A 180 -0.44 -19.80 0.19
C ASN A 180 -1.39 -20.97 0.50
N TYR A 181 -1.83 -21.09 1.75
CA TYR A 181 -2.85 -22.06 2.20
C TYR A 181 -2.55 -23.52 1.82
N VAL A 182 -1.28 -23.88 1.71
CA VAL A 182 -0.82 -25.22 1.33
C VAL A 182 -1.20 -26.21 2.41
N MET A 183 -1.97 -27.25 2.08
CA MET A 183 -2.29 -28.30 3.05
C MET A 183 -1.03 -29.04 3.50
N ARG A 184 -0.84 -29.11 4.81
CA ARG A 184 0.29 -29.79 5.45
C ARG A 184 -0.10 -31.09 6.13
N ASP A 185 -1.17 -31.07 6.92
CA ASP A 185 -1.56 -32.22 7.75
C ASP A 185 -3.06 -32.22 8.09
N TYR A 186 -3.62 -33.39 8.36
CA TYR A 186 -4.88 -33.56 9.05
C TYR A 186 -4.66 -34.26 10.37
N PHE A 187 -5.41 -33.86 11.40
CA PHE A 187 -5.31 -34.46 12.72
C PHE A 187 -6.70 -34.74 13.31
N PRO A 188 -6.93 -35.95 13.87
CA PRO A 188 -6.00 -37.07 13.99
C PRO A 188 -5.65 -37.77 12.66
N ASP A 189 -6.50 -37.62 11.63
CA ASP A 189 -6.26 -38.00 10.24
C ASP A 189 -7.34 -37.40 9.32
N VAL A 190 -7.17 -37.54 8.01
CA VAL A 190 -8.09 -37.01 6.96
C VAL A 190 -9.57 -37.41 7.09
N ASN A 191 -9.90 -38.49 7.80
CA ASN A 191 -11.30 -38.90 8.01
C ASN A 191 -12.02 -38.05 9.07
N GLY A 192 -11.27 -37.36 9.93
CA GLY A 192 -11.80 -36.57 11.04
C GLY A 192 -12.48 -37.41 12.13
N ILE A 193 -13.06 -36.70 13.08
CA ILE A 193 -13.80 -37.26 14.21
C ILE A 193 -15.28 -37.33 13.84
N THR A 194 -15.93 -38.46 14.11
CA THR A 194 -17.38 -38.57 13.91
C THR A 194 -18.09 -38.02 15.12
N VAL A 195 -18.97 -37.04 14.93
CA VAL A 195 -19.70 -36.37 16.00
C VAL A 195 -21.20 -36.33 15.70
N ASP A 196 -22.00 -36.28 16.77
CA ASP A 196 -23.41 -35.96 16.74
C ASP A 196 -23.59 -34.60 17.45
N ILE A 197 -24.28 -33.67 16.79
CA ILE A 197 -24.54 -32.32 17.31
C ILE A 197 -26.05 -32.18 17.52
N PRO A 198 -26.56 -32.35 18.76
CA PRO A 198 -27.99 -32.24 19.02
C PRO A 198 -28.53 -30.85 18.70
N ALA A 199 -29.84 -30.77 18.43
CA ALA A 199 -30.54 -29.50 18.18
C ALA A 199 -30.38 -28.53 19.36
N GLY A 200 -29.97 -27.29 19.09
CA GLY A 200 -29.82 -26.23 20.11
C GLY A 200 -28.72 -26.46 21.16
N GLU A 201 -27.89 -27.50 21.00
CA GLU A 201 -26.85 -27.86 21.98
C GLU A 201 -25.45 -27.50 21.48
N THR A 202 -24.52 -27.45 22.43
CA THR A 202 -23.09 -27.23 22.16
C THR A 202 -22.29 -28.50 22.44
N ILE A 203 -21.39 -28.85 21.52
CA ILE A 203 -20.36 -29.86 21.75
C ILE A 203 -18.97 -29.21 21.79
N VAL A 204 -18.03 -29.86 22.47
CA VAL A 204 -16.64 -29.44 22.52
C VAL A 204 -15.77 -30.66 22.22
N ASP A 205 -14.86 -30.53 21.26
CA ASP A 205 -13.84 -31.53 20.95
C ASP A 205 -12.46 -30.89 20.99
N THR A 206 -11.42 -31.69 21.19
CA THR A 206 -10.04 -31.23 21.25
C THR A 206 -9.15 -32.20 20.50
N ALA A 207 -8.50 -31.71 19.45
CA ALA A 207 -7.54 -32.45 18.67
C ALA A 207 -6.12 -31.94 18.95
N TYR A 208 -5.13 -32.83 18.83
CA TYR A 208 -3.73 -32.53 19.10
C TYR A 208 -2.93 -32.66 17.81
N PHE A 209 -1.93 -31.80 17.64
CA PHE A 209 -1.07 -31.78 16.46
C PHE A 209 0.40 -31.59 16.84
N THR A 210 1.27 -31.90 15.90
CA THR A 210 2.70 -31.61 15.97
C THR A 210 3.14 -31.04 14.64
N LEU A 211 3.75 -29.85 14.63
CA LEU A 211 4.24 -29.26 13.39
C LEU A 211 5.60 -29.85 13.00
N SER A 212 5.79 -30.08 11.70
CA SER A 212 7.11 -30.44 11.18
C SER A 212 8.11 -29.30 11.44
N PRO A 213 9.36 -29.59 11.86
CA PRO A 213 10.42 -28.60 11.98
C PRO A 213 10.71 -27.80 10.69
N SER A 214 10.28 -28.32 9.53
CA SER A 214 10.46 -27.68 8.22
C SER A 214 9.38 -26.66 7.85
N TRP A 215 8.34 -26.50 8.67
CA TRP A 215 7.27 -25.52 8.44
C TRP A 215 7.52 -24.29 9.30
N GLU A 216 7.14 -23.11 8.83
CA GLU A 216 7.15 -21.89 9.62
C GLU A 216 5.87 -21.81 10.44
N ASP A 217 5.97 -21.86 11.77
CA ASP A 217 4.78 -22.01 12.61
C ASP A 217 3.91 -20.74 12.67
N GLY A 218 4.51 -19.57 12.49
CA GLY A 218 3.82 -18.29 12.32
C GLY A 218 3.00 -18.21 11.03
N ASN A 219 3.33 -19.04 10.04
CA ASN A 219 2.62 -19.13 8.77
C ASN A 219 1.59 -20.26 8.74
N CYS A 220 1.50 -21.06 9.81
CA CYS A 220 0.57 -22.18 9.90
C CYS A 220 -0.79 -21.74 10.45
N GLN A 221 -1.87 -22.17 9.80
CA GLN A 221 -3.24 -22.06 10.30
C GLN A 221 -3.79 -23.44 10.62
N VAL A 222 -4.68 -23.51 11.60
CA VAL A 222 -5.59 -24.63 11.77
C VAL A 222 -6.91 -24.25 11.11
N VAL A 223 -7.36 -25.07 10.19
CA VAL A 223 -8.71 -25.03 9.60
C VAL A 223 -9.55 -26.14 10.22
N VAL A 224 -10.70 -25.79 10.78
CA VAL A 224 -11.67 -26.72 11.36
C VAL A 224 -12.99 -26.62 10.63
N PHE A 225 -13.58 -27.77 10.26
CA PHE A 225 -14.86 -27.76 9.57
C PHE A 225 -15.72 -28.99 9.89
N VAL A 226 -17.04 -28.79 9.85
CA VAL A 226 -18.04 -29.84 10.05
C VAL A 226 -18.65 -30.20 8.69
N GLN A 227 -18.43 -31.44 8.25
CA GLN A 227 -18.86 -31.92 6.93
C GLN A 227 -19.72 -33.18 7.02
N ASN A 228 -20.73 -33.28 6.16
CA ASN A 228 -21.49 -34.50 5.94
C ASN A 228 -20.90 -35.29 4.77
N ASP A 229 -20.31 -36.47 5.03
CA ASP A 229 -19.68 -37.27 3.97
C ASP A 229 -20.67 -37.88 2.96
N GLY A 230 -21.96 -37.97 3.30
CA GLY A 230 -22.99 -38.45 2.37
C GLY A 230 -23.37 -37.42 1.31
N THR A 231 -23.37 -36.12 1.67
CA THR A 231 -23.76 -35.02 0.77
C THR A 231 -22.58 -34.17 0.31
N ARG A 232 -21.42 -34.29 0.99
CA ARG A 232 -20.21 -33.44 0.91
C ARG A 232 -20.38 -32.03 1.44
N GLU A 233 -21.58 -31.67 1.91
CA GLU A 233 -21.82 -30.33 2.42
C GLU A 233 -21.01 -30.07 3.67
N ILE A 234 -20.29 -28.94 3.65
CA ILE A 234 -19.67 -28.33 4.81
C ILE A 234 -20.69 -27.37 5.42
N TYR A 235 -21.12 -27.68 6.65
CA TYR A 235 -22.12 -26.88 7.34
C TYR A 235 -21.54 -25.57 7.87
N GLN A 236 -20.31 -25.63 8.40
CA GLN A 236 -19.55 -24.48 8.85
C GLN A 236 -18.06 -24.79 8.81
N SER A 237 -17.25 -23.75 8.62
CA SER A 237 -15.81 -23.79 8.82
C SER A 237 -15.37 -22.69 9.78
N ALA A 238 -14.19 -22.83 10.35
CA ALA A 238 -13.50 -21.81 11.12
C ALA A 238 -12.00 -22.04 10.97
N TRP A 239 -11.22 -21.03 11.29
CA TRP A 239 -9.78 -21.15 11.28
C TRP A 239 -9.15 -20.29 12.38
N ALA A 240 -7.92 -20.62 12.75
CA ALA A 240 -7.11 -19.87 13.69
C ALA A 240 -5.62 -20.04 13.37
N TRP A 241 -4.82 -19.02 13.63
CA TRP A 241 -3.36 -19.13 13.55
C TRP A 241 -2.83 -20.11 14.60
N VAL A 242 -1.81 -20.90 14.22
CA VAL A 242 -1.13 -21.79 15.18
C VAL A 242 -0.29 -20.99 16.16
N ASN A 243 0.52 -20.07 15.63
CA ASN A 243 1.42 -19.24 16.40
C ASN A 243 1.33 -17.78 15.92
N PRO A 244 0.20 -17.08 16.17
CA PRO A 244 0.08 -15.68 15.80
C PRO A 244 1.14 -14.90 16.60
N ASN A 245 2.15 -14.37 15.92
CA ASN A 245 3.16 -13.53 16.54
C ASN A 245 3.14 -12.15 15.90
N PRO A 246 3.55 -11.10 16.63
CA PRO A 246 3.89 -9.85 15.98
C PRO A 246 5.04 -10.10 15.00
N ALA A 247 5.15 -9.28 13.97
CA ALA A 247 6.31 -9.25 13.09
C ALA A 247 6.59 -7.79 12.76
N LEU A 248 7.78 -7.32 13.08
CA LEU A 248 8.13 -5.92 12.91
C LEU A 248 8.96 -5.76 11.64
N ALA A 249 8.57 -4.79 10.82
CA ALA A 249 9.30 -4.38 9.63
C ALA A 249 9.49 -2.86 9.63
N PHE A 250 10.55 -2.39 8.96
CA PHE A 250 10.65 -0.99 8.60
C PHE A 250 9.47 -0.60 7.70
N SER A 251 8.95 0.61 7.87
CA SER A 251 7.86 1.13 7.04
C SER A 251 8.27 2.36 6.24
N ARG A 252 8.79 3.37 6.94
CA ARG A 252 9.27 4.63 6.37
C ARG A 252 10.11 5.34 7.42
N PHE A 253 10.77 6.43 7.05
CA PHE A 253 11.28 7.37 8.03
C PHE A 253 10.97 8.80 7.57
N ARG A 254 11.18 9.75 8.46
CA ARG A 254 11.40 11.15 8.09
C ARG A 254 12.56 11.72 8.91
N VAL A 255 13.10 12.81 8.42
CA VAL A 255 14.23 13.52 8.99
C VAL A 255 13.74 14.79 9.69
N GLU A 256 14.37 15.13 10.82
CA GLU A 256 14.34 16.47 11.38
C GLU A 256 15.78 16.88 11.72
N ASP A 257 16.19 18.09 11.38
CA ASP A 257 17.58 18.57 11.54
C ASP A 257 17.64 19.87 12.37
N LEU A 258 16.54 20.21 13.05
CA LEU A 258 16.43 21.43 13.88
C LEU A 258 17.51 21.55 14.97
N ASN A 259 18.08 20.42 15.41
CA ASN A 259 19.08 20.33 16.47
C ASN A 259 20.43 19.84 15.94
N GLY A 260 21.01 20.50 14.94
CA GLY A 260 22.31 20.09 14.41
C GLY A 260 22.52 20.36 12.93
N GLY A 261 21.46 20.70 12.21
CA GLY A 261 21.44 21.20 10.84
C GLY A 261 20.83 22.60 10.74
N ASP A 262 20.21 22.91 9.60
CA ASP A 262 19.70 24.23 9.24
C ASP A 262 18.17 24.37 9.29
N GLY A 263 17.46 23.26 9.53
CA GLY A 263 16.03 23.15 9.70
C GLY A 263 15.23 22.93 8.41
N ASP A 264 15.87 22.46 7.34
CA ASP A 264 15.26 22.21 6.03
C ASP A 264 14.77 20.77 5.81
N TYR A 265 14.97 19.88 6.80
CA TYR A 265 14.57 18.48 6.80
C TYR A 265 15.36 17.60 5.81
N LEU A 266 16.51 18.06 5.30
CA LEU A 266 17.37 17.29 4.40
C LEU A 266 18.62 16.77 5.13
N PRO A 267 19.10 15.57 4.79
CA PRO A 267 20.39 15.09 5.31
C PRO A 267 21.56 15.73 4.53
N GLU A 268 22.29 16.67 5.12
CA GLU A 268 23.40 17.35 4.43
C GLU A 268 24.81 17.06 5.02
N PRO A 269 25.88 17.20 4.21
CA PRO A 269 27.25 17.01 4.71
C PRO A 269 27.61 17.94 5.87
N GLY A 270 27.86 17.34 7.04
CA GLY A 270 28.31 18.05 8.24
C GLY A 270 27.21 18.28 9.28
N GLU A 271 25.97 17.89 9.00
CA GLU A 271 24.85 18.07 9.90
C GLU A 271 24.64 16.88 10.85
N GLU A 272 23.99 17.14 11.97
CA GLU A 272 23.40 16.10 12.82
C GLU A 272 21.88 16.11 12.61
N VAL A 273 21.32 14.96 12.25
CA VAL A 273 19.91 14.79 11.93
C VAL A 273 19.24 13.74 12.82
N ASP A 274 18.02 14.02 13.22
CA ASP A 274 17.11 13.14 13.93
C ASP A 274 16.27 12.32 12.92
N LEU A 275 16.16 11.01 13.15
CA LEU A 275 15.43 10.08 12.31
C LEU A 275 14.22 9.53 13.06
N TYR A 276 13.02 9.84 12.55
CA TYR A 276 11.76 9.25 13.00
C TYR A 276 11.43 8.05 12.12
N VAL A 277 12.02 6.91 12.46
CA VAL A 277 11.84 5.66 11.72
C VAL A 277 10.52 5.00 12.15
N ALA A 278 9.54 4.91 11.28
CA ALA A 278 8.30 4.22 11.57
C ALA A 278 8.46 2.71 11.36
N LEU A 279 8.00 1.92 12.34
CA LEU A 279 7.86 0.47 12.22
C LEU A 279 6.42 0.10 11.89
N LYS A 280 6.22 -1.00 11.16
CA LYS A 280 4.91 -1.61 10.91
C LYS A 280 4.89 -3.00 11.52
N ASN A 281 3.76 -3.35 12.13
CA ASN A 281 3.50 -4.72 12.55
C ASN A 281 2.83 -5.47 11.39
N THR A 282 3.62 -6.24 10.65
CA THR A 282 3.18 -7.12 9.56
C THR A 282 2.76 -8.50 10.06
N GLY A 283 2.88 -8.74 11.36
CA GLY A 283 2.52 -10.00 11.99
C GLY A 283 1.03 -10.17 12.19
N ARG A 284 0.69 -11.16 13.01
CA ARG A 284 -0.66 -11.70 13.20
C ARG A 284 -1.13 -11.56 14.65
N GLU A 285 -0.34 -10.91 15.49
CA GLU A 285 -0.65 -10.50 16.86
C GLU A 285 -0.14 -9.08 17.13
N ASP A 286 -0.78 -8.37 18.06
CA ASP A 286 -0.31 -7.05 18.51
C ASP A 286 1.10 -7.13 19.12
N ALA A 287 2.02 -6.29 18.66
CA ALA A 287 3.27 -6.08 19.37
C ALA A 287 2.95 -5.31 20.67
N THR A 288 2.99 -5.98 21.82
CA THR A 288 2.64 -5.37 23.12
C THR A 288 3.61 -4.26 23.56
N SER A 289 4.86 -4.36 23.10
CA SER A 289 5.89 -3.33 23.19
C SER A 289 6.95 -3.64 22.15
N ALA A 290 7.52 -2.62 21.50
CA ALA A 290 8.65 -2.77 20.60
C ALA A 290 9.77 -1.78 20.94
N ASN A 291 11.01 -2.24 20.82
CA ASN A 291 12.21 -1.40 20.85
C ASN A 291 13.00 -1.63 19.58
N ALA A 292 13.82 -0.65 19.18
CA ALA A 292 14.76 -0.87 18.10
C ALA A 292 16.09 -0.16 18.35
N THR A 293 17.14 -0.67 17.73
CA THR A 293 18.49 -0.10 17.74
C THR A 293 19.01 0.02 16.31
N ILE A 294 19.51 1.20 15.93
CA ILE A 294 20.15 1.42 14.64
C ILE A 294 21.67 1.32 14.72
N TYR A 295 22.30 0.90 13.63
CA TYR A 295 23.75 0.88 13.48
C TYR A 295 24.14 0.97 12.00
N THR A 296 25.37 1.39 11.73
CA THR A 296 25.92 1.44 10.37
C THR A 296 27.43 1.25 10.41
N ASP A 297 27.96 0.65 9.34
CA ASP A 297 29.39 0.55 9.07
C ASP A 297 29.85 1.55 7.98
N ASP A 298 28.94 2.41 7.52
CA ASP A 298 29.19 3.43 6.50
C ASP A 298 30.07 4.57 7.05
N GLU A 299 31.10 4.95 6.30
CA GLU A 299 32.08 5.96 6.76
C GLU A 299 31.51 7.39 6.84
N TYR A 300 30.40 7.66 6.16
CA TYR A 300 29.78 8.99 6.15
C TYR A 300 28.73 9.19 7.23
N PHE A 301 28.33 8.13 7.93
CA PHE A 301 27.33 8.19 8.99
C PHE A 301 27.93 7.78 10.33
N THR A 302 27.65 8.54 11.38
CA THR A 302 28.00 8.18 12.76
C THR A 302 26.75 8.23 13.62
N VAL A 303 26.33 7.09 14.18
CA VAL A 303 25.14 7.04 15.06
C VAL A 303 25.47 7.70 16.40
N THR A 304 24.74 8.76 16.75
CA THR A 304 24.88 9.49 18.02
C THR A 304 23.80 9.10 19.04
N THR A 305 22.60 8.74 18.56
CA THR A 305 21.53 8.12 19.37
C THR A 305 21.06 6.84 18.70
N ALA A 306 21.42 5.69 19.29
CA ALA A 306 21.24 4.39 18.64
C ALA A 306 19.93 3.67 18.97
N SER A 307 19.25 3.97 20.09
CA SER A 307 18.13 3.15 20.57
C SER A 307 16.86 3.97 20.77
N ALA A 308 15.71 3.38 20.41
CA ALA A 308 14.40 4.00 20.56
C ALA A 308 13.32 2.99 21.00
N SER A 309 12.25 3.50 21.61
CA SER A 309 11.09 2.71 22.04
C SER A 309 9.81 3.17 21.35
N TYR A 310 8.97 2.22 20.96
CA TYR A 310 7.75 2.42 20.18
C TYR A 310 6.48 2.19 20.98
N GLY A 311 6.57 1.53 22.13
CA GLY A 311 5.38 1.03 22.83
C GLY A 311 4.65 -0.02 22.00
N ALA A 312 3.33 -0.10 22.15
CA ALA A 312 2.53 -1.13 21.47
C ALA A 312 2.25 -0.75 20.00
N ILE A 313 2.35 -1.73 19.09
CA ILE A 313 2.03 -1.59 17.67
C ILE A 313 0.96 -2.63 17.32
N PRO A 314 -0.31 -2.22 17.14
CA PRO A 314 -1.40 -3.13 16.78
C PRO A 314 -1.14 -3.85 15.46
N ILE A 315 -1.78 -5.01 15.23
CA ILE A 315 -1.73 -5.73 13.94
C ILE A 315 -2.04 -4.78 12.77
N GLY A 316 -1.21 -4.80 11.73
CA GLY A 316 -1.32 -3.94 10.56
C GLY A 316 -1.01 -2.46 10.83
N GLY A 317 -0.83 -2.09 12.10
CA GLY A 317 -0.53 -0.73 12.53
C GLY A 317 0.91 -0.35 12.24
N SER A 318 1.15 0.96 12.14
CA SER A 318 2.48 1.55 12.05
C SER A 318 2.63 2.64 13.11
N THR A 319 3.83 2.78 13.67
CA THR A 319 4.14 3.74 14.73
C THR A 319 5.58 4.20 14.64
N GLU A 320 5.79 5.48 14.96
CA GLU A 320 7.10 6.10 15.10
C GLU A 320 7.59 6.03 16.54
N PRO A 321 8.91 6.16 16.77
CA PRO A 321 9.44 6.07 18.11
C PRO A 321 9.03 7.28 18.95
N THR A 322 8.96 7.06 20.26
CA THR A 322 8.72 8.12 21.24
C THR A 322 9.88 9.13 21.33
N THR A 323 11.10 8.69 21.00
CA THR A 323 12.31 9.51 20.88
C THR A 323 13.03 9.10 19.59
N PRO A 324 13.43 10.05 18.74
CA PRO A 324 14.07 9.71 17.47
C PRO A 324 15.46 9.08 17.68
N PHE A 325 15.96 8.43 16.64
CA PHE A 325 17.38 8.14 16.51
C PHE A 325 18.11 9.39 16.03
N SER A 326 19.43 9.45 16.19
CA SER A 326 20.21 10.59 15.71
C SER A 326 21.49 10.09 15.03
N ILE A 327 21.83 10.69 13.90
CA ILE A 327 23.05 10.42 13.15
C ILE A 327 23.78 11.73 12.82
N GLN A 328 25.09 11.71 12.92
CA GLN A 328 25.97 12.75 12.40
C GLN A 328 26.42 12.36 10.99
N ILE A 329 26.26 13.28 10.05
CA ILE A 329 26.72 13.16 8.67
C ILE A 329 28.11 13.79 8.59
N SER A 330 29.06 13.06 8.00
CA SER A 330 30.43 13.56 7.81
C SER A 330 30.45 14.77 6.86
N SER A 331 31.19 15.81 7.23
CA SER A 331 31.43 16.97 6.34
C SER A 331 32.18 16.63 5.05
N SER A 332 32.74 15.42 4.94
CA SER A 332 33.39 14.92 3.72
C SER A 332 32.46 14.11 2.83
N ALA A 333 31.20 13.91 3.22
CA ALA A 333 30.22 13.19 2.41
C ALA A 333 29.95 13.93 1.09
N PRO A 334 29.95 13.23 -0.06
CA PRO A 334 29.55 13.83 -1.32
C PRO A 334 28.02 13.94 -1.39
N TYR A 335 27.52 15.06 -1.97
CA TYR A 335 26.12 15.17 -2.36
C TYR A 335 25.74 14.09 -3.39
N GLY A 336 24.52 13.56 -3.28
CA GLY A 336 24.03 12.42 -4.05
C GLY A 336 24.48 11.05 -3.51
N TYR A 337 25.19 11.01 -2.37
CA TYR A 337 25.61 9.75 -1.76
C TYR A 337 24.43 9.05 -1.08
N MET A 338 24.31 7.75 -1.29
CA MET A 338 23.33 6.90 -0.62
C MET A 338 24.05 5.84 0.21
N GLY A 339 23.65 5.67 1.46
CA GLY A 339 24.16 4.63 2.34
C GLY A 339 23.09 4.04 3.25
N TRP A 340 23.34 2.81 3.69
CA TRP A 340 22.38 2.02 4.45
C TRP A 340 22.58 2.21 5.96
N ILE A 341 21.46 2.37 6.67
CA ILE A 341 21.38 2.26 8.12
C ILE A 341 20.65 0.97 8.44
N ASN A 342 21.24 0.11 9.27
CA ASN A 342 20.59 -1.11 9.73
C ASN A 342 19.76 -0.81 10.98
N ILE A 343 18.68 -1.55 11.16
CA ILE A 343 17.80 -1.46 12.33
C ILE A 343 17.47 -2.85 12.86
N ASP A 344 17.83 -3.11 14.11
CA ASP A 344 17.43 -4.30 14.86
C ASP A 344 16.23 -3.96 15.73
N MET A 345 15.14 -4.71 15.60
CA MET A 345 13.90 -4.56 16.34
C MET A 345 13.74 -5.72 17.31
N GLU A 346 13.32 -5.45 18.54
CA GLU A 346 13.19 -6.44 19.60
C GLU A 346 11.83 -6.33 20.32
N LEU A 347 11.20 -7.49 20.54
CA LEU A 347 10.00 -7.66 21.36
C LEU A 347 10.37 -8.14 22.78
N PRO A 348 9.52 -7.90 23.81
CA PRO A 348 9.78 -8.29 25.20
C PRO A 348 10.05 -9.76 25.46
N ASN A 349 9.60 -10.64 24.56
CA ASN A 349 9.83 -12.08 24.61
C ASN A 349 11.23 -12.48 24.07
N GLY A 350 12.05 -11.51 23.66
CA GLY A 350 13.39 -11.70 23.10
C GLY A 350 13.42 -12.06 21.61
N VAL A 351 12.27 -12.01 20.93
CA VAL A 351 12.21 -12.17 19.47
C VAL A 351 12.76 -10.90 18.82
N THR A 352 13.63 -11.10 17.82
CA THR A 352 14.32 -10.01 17.11
C THR A 352 14.07 -10.08 15.62
N TYR A 353 13.94 -8.92 14.98
CA TYR A 353 13.87 -8.72 13.53
C TYR A 353 14.99 -7.77 13.12
N THR A 354 15.51 -7.92 11.92
CA THR A 354 16.52 -7.01 11.37
C THR A 354 16.05 -6.51 10.02
N ASP A 355 16.21 -5.21 9.80
CA ASP A 355 15.91 -4.54 8.54
C ASP A 355 16.99 -3.49 8.28
N SER A 356 16.88 -2.75 7.19
CA SER A 356 17.75 -1.62 6.88
C SER A 356 16.96 -0.54 6.15
N PHE A 357 17.45 0.69 6.06
CA PHE A 357 16.82 1.71 5.22
C PHE A 357 17.88 2.63 4.63
N LEU A 358 17.52 3.24 3.49
CA LEU A 358 18.45 4.06 2.71
C LEU A 358 18.38 5.53 3.13
N VAL A 359 19.52 6.15 3.37
CA VAL A 359 19.64 7.60 3.58
C VAL A 359 20.39 8.20 2.39
N LEU A 360 19.79 9.23 1.77
CA LEU A 360 20.39 10.01 0.70
C LEU A 360 20.89 11.33 1.27
N ILE A 361 22.17 11.62 1.08
CA ILE A 361 22.81 12.89 1.45
C ILE A 361 22.68 13.83 0.27
N ASP A 362 21.82 14.83 0.36
CA ASP A 362 21.67 15.86 -0.67
C ASP A 362 21.18 17.20 -0.09
N SER A 363 21.33 18.28 -0.86
CA SER A 363 20.84 19.64 -0.52
C SER A 363 19.64 20.05 -1.38
N THR A 364 19.14 19.14 -2.21
CA THR A 364 18.04 19.40 -3.14
C THR A 364 16.96 18.35 -2.95
N ALA A 365 15.73 18.81 -2.73
CA ALA A 365 14.55 17.98 -2.62
C ALA A 365 13.47 18.40 -3.60
N GLY A 366 12.60 17.43 -3.90
CA GLY A 366 11.51 17.59 -4.86
C GLY A 366 11.93 17.37 -6.31
N PHE A 367 10.91 17.31 -7.16
CA PHE A 367 11.00 17.03 -8.58
C PHE A 367 9.81 17.67 -9.30
N PHE A 368 10.02 18.11 -10.54
CA PHE A 368 8.92 18.55 -11.39
C PHE A 368 9.26 18.24 -12.85
N ASP A 369 8.31 17.66 -13.56
CA ASP A 369 8.37 17.43 -14.99
C ASP A 369 7.01 17.69 -15.63
N ASP A 370 6.95 18.69 -16.51
CA ASP A 370 5.80 19.02 -17.35
C ASP A 370 5.74 18.18 -18.64
N CYS A 371 6.62 17.17 -18.76
CA CYS A 371 6.71 16.23 -19.88
C CYS A 371 7.14 16.86 -21.22
N GLU A 372 7.59 18.12 -21.23
CA GLU A 372 7.96 18.84 -22.45
C GLU A 372 9.45 18.76 -22.82
N SER A 373 10.28 18.25 -21.90
CA SER A 373 11.74 18.31 -22.00
C SER A 373 12.39 17.01 -22.51
N GLY A 374 11.58 16.10 -23.07
CA GLY A 374 11.99 14.77 -23.49
C GLY A 374 12.09 13.78 -22.34
N GLU A 375 12.62 12.60 -22.61
CA GLU A 375 12.57 11.45 -21.69
C GLU A 375 13.62 11.47 -20.56
N GLN A 376 14.32 12.58 -20.35
CA GLN A 376 15.61 12.60 -19.63
C GLN A 376 15.53 12.09 -18.18
N PHE A 377 14.38 12.24 -17.53
CA PHE A 377 14.15 11.84 -16.13
C PHE A 377 13.50 10.48 -15.98
N TRP A 378 13.15 9.83 -17.10
CA TRP A 378 12.35 8.63 -17.11
C TRP A 378 13.04 7.52 -17.87
N GLN A 379 12.78 6.31 -17.42
CA GLN A 379 13.05 5.10 -18.19
C GLN A 379 11.75 4.33 -18.31
N HIS A 380 11.62 3.56 -19.36
CA HIS A 380 10.52 2.65 -19.51
C HIS A 380 11.02 1.28 -19.96
N ALA A 381 10.40 0.24 -19.43
CA ALA A 381 10.73 -1.14 -19.74
C ALA A 381 9.55 -2.06 -19.44
N GLY A 382 9.65 -3.29 -19.94
CA GLY A 382 8.72 -4.37 -19.63
C GLY A 382 8.32 -5.15 -20.88
N PHE A 383 7.33 -6.00 -20.73
CA PHE A 383 6.75 -6.76 -21.82
C PHE A 383 5.62 -5.96 -22.47
N SER A 384 5.63 -5.86 -23.81
CA SER A 384 4.69 -5.04 -24.58
C SER A 384 4.70 -3.58 -24.12
N ASP A 385 5.90 -3.02 -23.97
CA ASP A 385 6.12 -1.64 -23.55
C ASP A 385 5.91 -0.65 -24.71
N PHE A 386 4.95 0.25 -24.53
CA PHE A 386 4.61 1.32 -25.47
C PHE A 386 4.58 2.68 -24.77
N TRP A 387 5.28 2.84 -23.65
CA TRP A 387 5.50 4.17 -23.08
C TRP A 387 6.31 5.04 -24.04
N HIS A 388 5.79 6.21 -24.38
CA HIS A 388 6.47 7.24 -25.17
C HIS A 388 5.82 8.60 -24.94
N LEU A 389 6.52 9.67 -25.31
CA LEU A 389 5.93 11.02 -25.35
C LEU A 389 5.02 11.17 -26.57
N THR A 390 3.82 11.71 -26.35
CA THR A 390 2.79 11.90 -27.38
C THR A 390 2.28 13.34 -27.41
N GLU A 391 1.74 13.76 -28.55
CA GLU A 391 0.98 15.01 -28.72
C GLU A 391 -0.56 14.77 -28.80
N LEU A 392 -1.03 13.53 -28.63
CA LEU A 392 -2.45 13.17 -28.79
C LEU A 392 -3.35 13.82 -27.75
N ARG A 393 -2.95 13.74 -26.48
CA ARG A 393 -3.65 14.32 -25.32
C ARG A 393 -2.58 14.87 -24.38
N CYS A 394 -2.73 16.11 -23.95
CA CYS A 394 -1.82 16.75 -22.99
C CYS A 394 -2.54 17.86 -22.21
N VAL A 395 -2.04 18.18 -21.03
CA VAL A 395 -2.48 19.27 -20.15
C VAL A 395 -1.48 20.44 -20.24
N SER A 396 -0.20 20.14 -20.06
CA SER A 396 0.94 21.02 -20.33
C SER A 396 1.39 20.87 -21.78
N PRO A 397 1.87 21.95 -22.40
CA PRO A 397 1.24 22.50 -23.61
C PRO A 397 1.20 21.61 -24.85
N THR A 398 2.15 20.68 -25.01
CA THR A 398 2.34 19.91 -26.24
C THR A 398 2.52 18.42 -26.02
N HIS A 399 3.04 17.96 -24.88
CA HIS A 399 3.34 16.55 -24.68
C HIS A 399 2.78 15.99 -23.38
N SER A 400 2.50 14.69 -23.40
CA SER A 400 2.34 13.88 -22.19
C SER A 400 3.02 12.53 -22.41
N TRP A 401 3.23 11.77 -21.34
CA TRP A 401 3.52 10.35 -21.48
C TRP A 401 2.27 9.59 -21.89
N TYR A 402 2.42 8.54 -22.69
CA TYR A 402 1.34 7.67 -23.13
C TYR A 402 1.80 6.23 -23.23
N ASN A 403 1.01 5.31 -22.65
CA ASN A 403 1.12 3.88 -22.90
C ASN A 403 -0.02 3.40 -23.79
N GLY A 404 0.28 3.29 -25.07
CA GLY A 404 -0.60 2.78 -26.11
C GLY A 404 0.02 3.01 -27.49
N ILE A 405 -0.67 2.62 -28.56
CA ILE A 405 -0.11 2.66 -29.92
C ILE A 405 -0.78 3.78 -30.70
N GLU A 406 -0.01 4.77 -31.14
CA GLU A 406 -0.45 5.92 -31.94
C GLU A 406 -1.30 5.54 -33.16
N GLU A 407 -0.86 4.54 -33.94
CA GLU A 407 -1.54 4.20 -35.19
C GLU A 407 -2.91 3.55 -34.99
N SER A 408 -3.10 2.81 -33.90
CA SER A 408 -4.35 2.11 -33.60
C SER A 408 -5.19 2.75 -32.51
N ASN A 409 -4.62 3.71 -31.77
CA ASN A 409 -5.20 4.37 -30.61
C ASN A 409 -5.71 3.39 -29.55
N VAL A 410 -4.95 2.31 -29.33
CA VAL A 410 -5.21 1.28 -28.31
C VAL A 410 -3.90 0.69 -27.79
N TYR A 411 -3.90 0.15 -26.57
CA TYR A 411 -2.80 -0.66 -26.04
C TYR A 411 -2.84 -2.11 -26.56
N ASN A 412 -1.81 -2.90 -26.24
CA ASN A 412 -1.72 -4.33 -26.58
C ASN A 412 -2.14 -5.22 -25.40
N ASN A 413 -2.75 -6.37 -25.71
CA ASN A 413 -2.98 -7.45 -24.75
C ASN A 413 -1.66 -7.98 -24.16
N ASN A 414 -1.75 -8.54 -22.95
CA ASN A 414 -0.67 -9.16 -22.18
C ASN A 414 0.46 -8.20 -21.80
N ALA A 415 0.19 -6.90 -21.73
CA ALA A 415 1.18 -5.91 -21.34
C ALA A 415 1.55 -6.05 -19.86
N ASN A 416 2.82 -5.80 -19.56
CA ASN A 416 3.35 -5.63 -18.21
C ASN A 416 4.57 -4.73 -18.35
N CYS A 417 4.36 -3.43 -18.30
CA CYS A 417 5.35 -2.41 -18.60
C CYS A 417 5.21 -1.20 -17.67
N ALA A 418 6.31 -0.51 -17.41
CA ALA A 418 6.32 0.62 -16.51
C ALA A 418 7.18 1.78 -17.02
N LEU A 419 6.71 2.99 -16.75
CA LEU A 419 7.46 4.25 -16.82
C LEU A 419 7.96 4.57 -15.41
N TYR A 420 9.26 4.59 -15.18
CA TYR A 420 9.85 4.69 -13.86
C TYR A 420 11.00 5.70 -13.78
N MET A 421 11.17 6.28 -12.59
CA MET A 421 12.32 7.13 -12.28
C MET A 421 13.56 6.26 -12.04
N PRO A 422 14.71 6.56 -12.69
CA PRO A 422 15.93 5.77 -12.50
C PRO A 422 16.63 6.05 -11.17
N ASP A 423 16.45 7.24 -10.61
CA ASP A 423 17.18 7.73 -9.44
C ASP A 423 16.23 8.05 -8.27
N TYR A 424 16.74 7.90 -7.05
CA TYR A 424 16.01 8.30 -5.84
C TYR A 424 16.05 9.83 -5.70
N ILE A 425 14.93 10.42 -5.30
CA ILE A 425 14.83 11.85 -4.99
C ILE A 425 14.55 12.05 -3.51
N LEU A 426 15.10 13.12 -2.93
CA LEU A 426 14.72 13.53 -1.58
C LEU A 426 13.32 14.16 -1.60
N ILE A 427 12.51 13.76 -0.62
CA ILE A 427 11.19 14.33 -0.40
C ILE A 427 11.32 15.53 0.52
N GLY A 428 10.84 16.69 0.08
CA GLY A 428 10.87 17.90 0.88
C GLY A 428 9.85 17.89 2.02
N ARG A 429 9.97 18.87 2.92
CA ARG A 429 8.96 19.11 3.96
C ARG A 429 7.58 19.35 3.35
N ASP A 430 6.54 18.80 3.98
CA ASP A 430 5.13 18.98 3.56
C ASP A 430 4.91 18.65 2.06
N ALA A 431 5.70 17.71 1.54
CA ALA A 431 5.68 17.35 0.14
C ALA A 431 4.36 16.68 -0.23
N LEU A 432 3.84 17.08 -1.39
CA LEU A 432 2.79 16.36 -2.10
C LEU A 432 3.41 15.72 -3.34
N LEU A 433 2.89 14.56 -3.72
CA LEU A 433 2.99 14.06 -5.08
C LEU A 433 1.72 14.49 -5.82
N THR A 434 1.89 15.12 -6.97
CA THR A 434 0.77 15.47 -7.86
C THR A 434 1.10 15.08 -9.30
N PHE A 435 0.10 14.63 -10.04
CA PHE A 435 0.18 14.42 -11.48
C PHE A 435 -1.22 14.52 -12.08
N ASN A 436 -1.27 14.84 -13.37
CA ASN A 436 -2.47 14.75 -14.18
C ASN A 436 -2.45 13.42 -14.94
N HIS A 437 -3.60 12.76 -15.07
CA HIS A 437 -3.73 11.58 -15.92
C HIS A 437 -5.06 11.49 -16.66
N TRP A 438 -5.04 10.80 -17.79
CA TRP A 438 -6.23 10.40 -18.55
C TRP A 438 -6.10 8.92 -18.90
N TYR A 439 -7.17 8.15 -18.76
CA TYR A 439 -7.13 6.72 -19.07
C TYR A 439 -8.43 6.18 -19.66
N ALA A 440 -8.28 5.20 -20.54
CA ALA A 440 -9.32 4.26 -20.97
C ALA A 440 -8.73 2.85 -21.01
N ILE A 441 -9.11 2.03 -20.03
CA ILE A 441 -8.54 0.74 -19.68
C ILE A 441 -9.70 -0.23 -19.47
N GLN A 442 -9.56 -1.48 -19.90
CA GLN A 442 -10.64 -2.45 -19.77
C GLN A 442 -11.02 -2.66 -18.30
N GLU A 443 -12.29 -2.36 -17.98
CA GLU A 443 -12.79 -2.32 -16.62
C GLU A 443 -12.68 -3.69 -15.92
N ASN A 444 -12.01 -3.71 -14.76
CA ASN A 444 -11.80 -4.88 -13.89
C ASN A 444 -11.03 -6.04 -14.55
N ALA A 445 -10.35 -5.81 -15.68
CA ALA A 445 -9.50 -6.79 -16.34
C ALA A 445 -8.06 -6.27 -16.46
N ASP A 446 -7.92 -5.01 -16.85
CA ASP A 446 -6.65 -4.34 -17.06
C ASP A 446 -6.48 -3.20 -16.05
N PHE A 447 -5.23 -2.87 -15.72
CA PHE A 447 -4.93 -2.01 -14.58
C PHE A 447 -3.75 -1.09 -14.83
N ALA A 448 -3.88 0.13 -14.31
CA ALA A 448 -2.83 1.11 -14.14
C ALA A 448 -2.53 1.29 -12.65
N TYR A 449 -1.25 1.30 -12.30
CA TYR A 449 -0.78 1.41 -10.92
C TYR A 449 0.21 2.56 -10.78
N LEU A 450 0.03 3.33 -9.72
CA LEU A 450 1.06 4.20 -9.18
C LEU A 450 1.77 3.42 -8.08
N GLU A 451 3.07 3.24 -8.21
CA GLU A 451 3.88 2.56 -7.21
C GLU A 451 5.06 3.43 -6.77
N ILE A 452 5.45 3.32 -5.51
CA ILE A 452 6.65 3.97 -4.97
C ILE A 452 7.60 2.95 -4.37
N ASP A 453 8.88 3.29 -4.32
CA ASP A 453 9.93 2.49 -3.70
C ASP A 453 10.79 3.38 -2.80
N ASN A 454 10.93 2.98 -1.54
CA ASN A 454 11.72 3.65 -0.51
C ASN A 454 13.02 2.89 -0.17
N GLY A 455 13.42 1.93 -1.01
CA GLY A 455 14.53 1.00 -0.78
C GLY A 455 14.09 -0.45 -0.53
N HIS A 456 12.80 -0.71 -0.36
CA HIS A 456 12.23 -2.03 -0.01
C HIS A 456 11.41 -2.67 -1.13
N GLY A 457 11.45 -2.11 -2.33
CA GLY A 457 10.67 -2.57 -3.47
C GLY A 457 9.42 -1.73 -3.67
N TRP A 458 8.66 -2.12 -4.71
CA TRP A 458 7.51 -1.36 -5.18
C TRP A 458 6.27 -1.64 -4.36
N GLU A 459 5.71 -0.61 -3.75
CA GLU A 459 4.40 -0.65 -3.09
C GLU A 459 3.35 0.08 -3.93
N VAL A 460 2.16 -0.51 -4.07
CA VAL A 460 1.04 0.10 -4.80
C VAL A 460 0.38 1.19 -3.96
N TYR A 461 0.29 2.40 -4.51
CA TYR A 461 -0.32 3.57 -3.90
C TYR A 461 -1.66 3.96 -4.53
N GLY A 462 -1.81 3.71 -5.83
CA GLY A 462 -3.04 3.96 -6.55
C GLY A 462 -3.27 2.90 -7.62
N THR A 463 -4.53 2.55 -7.83
CA THR A 463 -4.95 1.57 -8.84
C THR A 463 -6.13 2.13 -9.61
N TRP A 464 -6.03 2.14 -10.94
CA TRP A 464 -7.07 2.60 -11.84
C TRP A 464 -7.40 1.55 -12.90
N THR A 465 -8.68 1.47 -13.25
CA THR A 465 -9.24 0.63 -14.31
C THR A 465 -10.52 1.30 -14.83
N GLY A 466 -11.01 0.92 -16.00
CA GLY A 466 -12.15 1.57 -16.64
C GLY A 466 -11.74 2.83 -17.42
N THR A 467 -12.68 3.75 -17.62
CA THR A 467 -12.45 4.98 -18.40
C THR A 467 -12.69 6.23 -17.56
N SER A 468 -11.71 7.12 -17.53
CA SER A 468 -11.82 8.47 -16.96
C SER A 468 -12.77 9.37 -17.77
N GLU A 469 -13.46 10.31 -17.11
CA GLU A 469 -14.34 11.28 -17.79
C GLU A 469 -13.58 12.51 -18.32
N GLY A 470 -12.26 12.44 -18.43
CA GLY A 470 -11.38 13.55 -18.77
C GLY A 470 -10.04 13.44 -18.06
N TRP A 471 -9.24 14.50 -18.13
CA TRP A 471 -8.02 14.59 -17.33
C TRP A 471 -8.39 14.76 -15.87
N GLU A 472 -7.81 13.92 -15.02
CA GLU A 472 -7.98 13.92 -13.58
C GLU A 472 -6.66 14.31 -12.92
N ALA A 473 -6.73 15.07 -11.83
CA ALA A 473 -5.56 15.47 -11.06
C ALA A 473 -5.52 14.64 -9.78
N GLU A 474 -4.42 13.92 -9.58
CA GLU A 474 -4.18 13.12 -8.39
C GLU A 474 -3.28 13.88 -7.41
N THR A 475 -3.51 13.66 -6.11
CA THR A 475 -2.72 14.29 -5.05
C THR A 475 -2.53 13.31 -3.90
N LEU A 476 -1.26 13.06 -3.57
CA LEU A 476 -0.85 12.18 -2.48
C LEU A 476 0.01 12.96 -1.48
N ASP A 477 -0.24 12.74 -0.19
CA ASP A 477 0.56 13.30 0.90
C ASP A 477 1.83 12.44 1.12
N LEU A 478 3.01 13.06 0.95
CA LEU A 478 4.31 12.44 1.17
C LEU A 478 5.05 13.03 2.39
N SER A 479 4.38 13.83 3.23
CA SER A 479 4.99 14.45 4.41
C SER A 479 5.61 13.44 5.38
N GLY A 480 5.08 12.22 5.44
CA GLY A 480 5.62 11.11 6.22
C GLY A 480 6.98 10.59 5.75
N TYR A 481 7.47 11.05 4.59
CA TYR A 481 8.75 10.69 3.96
C TYR A 481 9.72 11.87 3.88
N ALA A 482 9.46 13.00 4.55
CA ALA A 482 10.32 14.18 4.47
C ALA A 482 11.80 13.84 4.81
N GLY A 483 12.72 14.22 3.94
CA GLY A 483 14.15 13.91 4.03
C GLY A 483 14.53 12.47 3.64
N SER A 484 13.56 11.62 3.28
CA SER A 484 13.82 10.26 2.81
C SER A 484 13.93 10.19 1.29
N PRO A 485 14.76 9.27 0.76
CA PRO A 485 14.81 8.98 -0.66
C PRO A 485 13.59 8.16 -1.11
N LEU A 486 12.91 8.59 -2.18
CA LEU A 486 11.87 7.82 -2.85
C LEU A 486 12.11 7.70 -4.37
N LYS A 487 11.60 6.62 -4.96
CA LYS A 487 11.37 6.43 -6.40
C LYS A 487 9.89 6.22 -6.67
N MET A 488 9.45 6.52 -7.89
CA MET A 488 8.11 6.17 -8.36
C MET A 488 8.16 5.43 -9.70
N ARG A 489 7.06 4.74 -10.00
CA ARG A 489 6.72 4.29 -11.35
C ARG A 489 5.21 4.32 -11.62
N PHE A 490 4.88 4.51 -12.89
CA PHE A 490 3.56 4.26 -13.47
C PHE A 490 3.62 2.91 -14.17
N HIS A 491 2.92 1.91 -13.64
CA HIS A 491 2.96 0.52 -14.10
C HIS A 491 1.61 0.12 -14.72
N PHE A 492 1.66 -0.49 -15.89
CA PHE A 492 0.48 -0.90 -16.64
C PHE A 492 0.49 -2.40 -16.90
N THR A 493 -0.65 -3.05 -16.65
CA THR A 493 -0.87 -4.47 -16.93
C THR A 493 -2.14 -4.70 -17.72
N SER A 494 -2.09 -5.59 -18.73
CA SER A 494 -3.28 -6.05 -19.44
C SER A 494 -3.33 -7.56 -19.63
N ASP A 495 -4.55 -8.10 -19.78
CA ASP A 495 -4.84 -9.51 -19.98
C ASP A 495 -4.77 -9.93 -21.47
N GLY A 496 -5.21 -11.15 -21.78
CA GLY A 496 -5.19 -11.69 -23.13
C GLY A 496 -6.30 -11.20 -24.08
N TYR A 497 -7.29 -10.41 -23.60
CA TYR A 497 -8.56 -10.16 -24.27
C TYR A 497 -9.20 -8.78 -23.97
N GLY A 498 -8.96 -7.83 -24.87
CA GLY A 498 -9.72 -6.59 -24.89
C GLY A 498 -8.73 -5.45 -24.77
N VAL A 499 -8.95 -4.40 -25.54
CA VAL A 499 -8.05 -3.26 -25.56
C VAL A 499 -8.89 -2.00 -25.66
N ASP A 500 -8.49 -1.00 -24.89
CA ASP A 500 -8.98 0.36 -24.94
C ASP A 500 -7.81 1.29 -25.25
N GLU A 501 -8.01 2.61 -25.13
CA GLU A 501 -7.05 3.61 -25.62
C GLU A 501 -5.71 3.57 -24.88
N GLY A 502 -5.70 3.36 -23.57
CA GLY A 502 -4.49 3.30 -22.75
C GLY A 502 -4.45 4.38 -21.69
N TRP A 503 -3.24 4.77 -21.29
CA TRP A 503 -3.01 5.63 -20.12
C TRP A 503 -2.04 6.76 -20.43
N TYR A 504 -2.39 7.97 -20.05
CA TYR A 504 -1.64 9.20 -20.27
C TYR A 504 -1.29 9.86 -18.94
N ILE A 505 -0.07 10.34 -18.79
CA ILE A 505 0.43 11.02 -17.58
C ILE A 505 1.06 12.36 -17.96
N ASP A 506 0.79 13.40 -17.18
CA ASP A 506 1.32 14.75 -17.37
C ASP A 506 1.53 15.49 -16.03
N ASP A 507 2.26 16.61 -16.06
CA ASP A 507 2.46 17.53 -14.92
C ASP A 507 2.87 16.83 -13.59
N ILE A 508 3.94 16.03 -13.63
CA ILE A 508 4.38 15.22 -12.49
C ILE A 508 5.19 16.09 -11.53
N SER A 509 4.83 16.13 -10.26
CA SER A 509 5.54 16.91 -9.23
C SER A 509 5.67 16.17 -7.91
N PHE A 510 6.85 16.26 -7.31
CA PHE A 510 7.12 15.90 -5.93
C PHE A 510 7.65 17.12 -5.19
N GLY A 511 7.13 17.38 -4.01
CA GLY A 511 7.73 18.35 -3.11
C GLY A 511 6.83 19.52 -2.79
N VAL A 512 7.38 20.38 -1.95
CA VAL A 512 6.69 21.46 -1.23
C VAL A 512 5.79 22.21 -2.19
N SER A 513 4.50 22.34 -1.85
CA SER A 513 3.63 23.21 -2.61
C SER A 513 4.31 24.58 -2.70
N THR A 514 4.79 24.97 -3.88
CA THR A 514 5.14 26.37 -4.11
C THR A 514 3.84 27.13 -4.39
N SER A 515 2.86 26.94 -3.50
CA SER A 515 1.96 28.02 -3.17
C SER A 515 2.81 29.07 -2.44
N VAL A 516 3.60 29.83 -3.21
CA VAL A 516 3.88 31.19 -2.78
C VAL A 516 2.52 31.86 -2.80
N GLU A 517 1.79 31.80 -1.67
CA GLU A 517 0.76 32.79 -1.44
C GLU A 517 1.45 34.13 -1.66
N GLU A 518 0.97 34.89 -2.65
CA GLU A 518 1.21 36.32 -2.61
C GLU A 518 0.75 36.74 -1.23
N ASN A 519 1.66 37.12 -0.34
CA ASN A 519 1.27 37.77 0.90
C ASN A 519 0.89 39.19 0.47
N PRO A 520 -0.41 39.57 0.35
CA PRO A 520 -0.75 40.97 0.27
C PRO A 520 -0.37 41.54 1.63
N GLY A 521 0.86 42.07 1.74
CA GLY A 521 1.52 42.40 3.00
C GLY A 521 0.56 42.94 4.06
N ALA A 522 0.71 42.42 5.28
CA ALA A 522 -0.01 42.88 6.46
C ALA A 522 0.33 44.35 6.75
N GLY A 523 -0.42 45.26 6.14
CA GLY A 523 -0.35 46.71 6.34
C GLY A 523 -1.66 47.34 5.88
N ASN A 524 -2.23 48.23 6.69
CA ASN A 524 -3.60 48.71 6.56
C ASN A 524 -3.85 49.73 5.42
N ASP A 525 -2.91 49.94 4.51
CA ASP A 525 -3.05 50.91 3.41
C ASP A 525 -3.11 50.18 2.05
N ARG A 526 -4.33 49.94 1.58
CA ARG A 526 -4.62 49.33 0.27
C ARG A 526 -4.90 50.38 -0.81
N LYS A 527 -4.23 50.23 -1.95
CA LYS A 527 -4.88 50.08 -3.28
C LYS A 527 -4.11 49.06 -4.15
N PRO A 528 -4.80 48.24 -4.95
CA PRO A 528 -4.17 47.20 -5.76
C PRO A 528 -3.32 47.81 -6.86
N VAL A 529 -2.09 47.33 -6.97
CA VAL A 529 -1.09 47.81 -7.92
C VAL A 529 -0.95 46.79 -9.05
N THR A 530 -1.32 47.19 -10.26
CA THR A 530 -1.19 46.39 -11.48
C THR A 530 0.26 46.40 -11.96
N ALA A 531 0.87 45.22 -12.08
CA ALA A 531 2.02 45.04 -12.96
C ALA A 531 1.48 44.81 -14.38
N SER A 532 1.80 45.70 -15.32
CA SER A 532 1.49 45.49 -16.73
C SER A 532 2.77 45.09 -17.46
N ILE A 533 2.82 43.85 -17.93
CA ILE A 533 3.89 43.36 -18.82
C ILE A 533 3.48 43.71 -20.25
N GLY A 534 4.26 44.56 -20.91
CA GLY A 534 4.00 44.96 -22.30
C GLY A 534 5.30 45.22 -23.05
N GLY A 535 5.72 44.26 -23.89
CA GLY A 535 6.93 44.38 -24.71
C GLY A 535 8.25 44.33 -23.92
N ARG A 536 9.33 44.87 -24.51
CA ARG A 536 10.71 44.87 -23.95
C ARG A 536 10.87 45.68 -22.65
N ASP A 537 9.82 46.33 -22.16
CA ASP A 537 9.86 47.26 -21.02
C ASP A 537 9.16 46.66 -19.79
N LEU A 538 9.93 46.01 -18.92
CA LEU A 538 9.44 45.59 -17.60
C LEU A 538 9.24 46.83 -16.71
N THR A 539 7.99 47.11 -16.33
CA THR A 539 7.63 48.25 -15.46
C THR A 539 6.82 47.81 -14.26
N ILE A 540 7.29 48.13 -13.05
CA ILE A 540 6.51 47.99 -11.80
C ILE A 540 5.96 49.37 -11.43
N ALA A 541 4.64 49.49 -11.33
CA ALA A 541 4.03 50.66 -10.69
C ALA A 541 3.90 50.41 -9.18
N PHE A 542 3.78 51.45 -8.35
CA PHE A 542 3.31 51.38 -6.96
C PHE A 542 2.86 52.77 -6.50
N GLU A 543 1.93 52.86 -5.54
CA GLU A 543 1.51 54.16 -4.97
C GLU A 543 2.16 54.41 -3.62
N LEU A 544 2.44 55.68 -3.31
CA LEU A 544 2.86 56.11 -1.98
C LEU A 544 1.99 57.28 -1.52
N ASP A 545 1.53 57.23 -0.27
CA ASP A 545 0.78 58.34 0.34
C ASP A 545 1.65 59.56 0.66
N ASN A 546 2.96 59.36 0.81
CA ASN A 546 3.94 60.42 1.06
C ASN A 546 5.29 60.06 0.43
N PRO A 547 6.13 61.05 0.06
CA PRO A 547 7.46 60.77 -0.43
C PRO A 547 8.28 60.01 0.62
N ALA A 548 8.98 58.95 0.20
CA ALA A 548 9.74 58.07 1.10
C ALA A 548 11.02 57.56 0.44
N LEU A 549 12.02 57.25 1.27
CA LEU A 549 13.17 56.45 0.85
C LEU A 549 12.76 54.97 0.84
N LEU A 550 13.10 54.27 -0.22
CA LEU A 550 12.72 52.88 -0.45
C LEU A 550 13.95 52.02 -0.72
N ASP A 551 13.95 50.80 -0.23
CA ASP A 551 14.94 49.77 -0.53
C ASP A 551 14.36 48.79 -1.55
N LEU A 552 14.90 48.78 -2.77
CA LEU A 552 14.59 47.80 -3.80
C LEU A 552 15.60 46.65 -3.72
N SER A 553 15.10 45.43 -3.58
CA SER A 553 15.89 44.21 -3.69
C SER A 553 15.31 43.30 -4.77
N ILE A 554 16.17 42.71 -5.60
CA ILE A 554 15.83 41.71 -6.59
C ILE A 554 16.70 40.48 -6.33
N TYR A 555 16.07 39.32 -6.26
CA TYR A 555 16.72 38.03 -6.06
C TYR A 555 16.41 37.09 -7.23
N ASP A 556 17.33 36.18 -7.54
CA ASP A 556 17.02 35.04 -8.41
C ASP A 556 16.36 33.91 -7.61
N VAL A 557 15.99 32.82 -8.28
CA VAL A 557 15.33 31.65 -7.64
C VAL A 557 16.13 31.01 -6.53
N SER A 558 17.45 31.16 -6.53
CA SER A 558 18.33 30.64 -5.48
C SER A 558 18.46 31.58 -4.28
N GLY A 559 17.69 32.67 -4.24
CA GLY A 559 17.78 33.67 -3.18
C GLY A 559 19.01 34.59 -3.28
N ARG A 560 19.80 34.48 -4.36
CA ARG A 560 20.99 35.33 -4.55
C ARG A 560 20.58 36.73 -5.00
N PRO A 561 21.13 37.80 -4.39
CA PRO A 561 20.76 39.17 -4.76
C PRO A 561 21.32 39.55 -6.13
N VAL A 562 20.42 39.83 -7.06
CA VAL A 562 20.69 40.30 -8.43
C VAL A 562 20.84 41.83 -8.44
N LEU A 563 20.03 42.53 -7.67
CA LEU A 563 20.08 43.98 -7.52
C LEU A 563 19.67 44.39 -6.11
N LYS A 564 20.40 45.33 -5.51
CA LYS A 564 19.97 46.07 -4.31
C LYS A 564 20.20 47.54 -4.54
N LYS A 565 19.18 48.37 -4.35
CA LYS A 565 19.24 49.81 -4.66
C LYS A 565 18.27 50.62 -3.81
N GLN A 566 18.75 51.77 -3.32
CA GLN A 566 17.86 52.77 -2.73
C GLN A 566 17.24 53.68 -3.78
N LEU A 567 15.94 53.91 -3.63
CA LEU A 567 15.12 54.75 -4.49
C LEU A 567 14.41 55.82 -3.67
N HIS A 568 14.13 56.96 -4.30
CA HIS A 568 13.26 57.98 -3.72
C HIS A 568 11.90 57.89 -4.40
N GLY A 569 10.89 57.45 -3.66
CA GLY A 569 9.51 57.45 -4.11
C GLY A 569 8.84 58.81 -3.87
N LYS A 570 7.97 59.21 -4.81
CA LYS A 570 7.16 60.43 -4.72
C LYS A 570 5.75 60.09 -4.23
N GLU A 571 5.05 61.07 -3.68
CA GLU A 571 3.61 60.95 -3.42
C GLU A 571 2.85 60.65 -4.73
N GLY A 572 1.88 59.73 -4.67
CA GLY A 572 1.11 59.24 -5.81
C GLY A 572 1.76 58.05 -6.53
N THR A 573 1.39 57.86 -7.80
CA THR A 573 1.86 56.71 -8.60
C THR A 573 3.34 56.85 -9.00
N ASN A 574 4.15 55.92 -8.56
CA ASN A 574 5.53 55.71 -8.98
C ASN A 574 5.58 54.60 -10.03
N ARG A 575 6.50 54.72 -10.99
CA ARG A 575 6.79 53.69 -12.00
C ARG A 575 8.28 53.44 -12.04
N LEU A 576 8.65 52.18 -11.91
CA LEU A 576 10.01 51.70 -11.94
C LEU A 576 10.21 50.85 -13.20
N HIS A 577 11.03 51.36 -14.12
CA HIS A 577 11.45 50.62 -15.30
C HIS A 577 12.62 49.71 -14.93
N LEU A 578 12.33 48.43 -14.76
CA LEU A 578 13.29 47.41 -14.35
C LEU A 578 14.06 46.81 -15.52
N GLY A 579 13.53 46.92 -16.75
CA GLY A 579 14.16 46.39 -17.96
C GLY A 579 15.63 46.79 -18.05
N GLU A 580 15.93 48.10 -18.04
CA GLU A 580 17.32 48.61 -18.14
C GLU A 580 18.21 48.27 -16.92
N MET A 581 17.61 47.94 -15.77
CA MET A 581 18.36 47.65 -14.53
C MET A 581 18.81 46.19 -14.44
N ILE A 582 18.08 45.27 -15.11
CA ILE A 582 18.33 43.83 -15.09
C ILE A 582 19.05 43.37 -16.38
N THR A 583 18.80 44.02 -17.52
CA THR A 583 19.39 43.66 -18.83
C THR A 583 20.91 43.79 -18.92
N GLY A 584 21.56 44.43 -17.95
CA GLY A 584 23.02 44.49 -17.88
C GLY A 584 23.68 43.23 -17.30
N LYS A 585 22.92 42.33 -16.64
CA LYS A 585 23.45 41.17 -15.88
C LYS A 585 22.55 39.92 -15.78
N GLY A 586 21.28 39.96 -16.24
CA GLY A 586 20.32 38.86 -16.04
C GLY A 586 20.14 37.93 -17.25
N HIS A 587 20.10 36.62 -16.98
CA HIS A 587 19.64 35.57 -17.89
C HIS A 587 18.11 35.48 -17.87
N SER A 588 17.49 34.79 -18.84
CA SER A 588 16.09 34.37 -18.70
C SER A 588 15.91 33.61 -17.38
N GLY A 589 14.81 33.83 -16.67
CA GLY A 589 14.58 33.17 -15.39
C GLY A 589 13.49 33.81 -14.55
N VAL A 590 13.23 33.21 -13.39
CA VAL A 590 12.31 33.72 -12.37
C VAL A 590 13.08 34.57 -11.37
N TYR A 591 12.50 35.72 -11.03
CA TYR A 591 13.08 36.68 -10.10
C TYR A 591 12.04 37.12 -9.07
N PHE A 592 12.51 37.43 -7.87
CA PHE A 592 11.70 37.98 -6.78
C PHE A 592 12.07 39.44 -6.57
N VAL A 593 11.07 40.33 -6.65
CA VAL A 593 11.26 41.77 -6.42
C VAL A 593 10.58 42.17 -5.13
N ILE A 594 11.36 42.80 -4.25
CA ILE A 594 10.93 43.30 -2.95
C ILE A 594 11.20 44.81 -2.89
N ILE A 595 10.21 45.58 -2.47
CA ILE A 595 10.34 47.02 -2.17
C ILE A 595 9.96 47.24 -0.71
N GLU A 596 10.87 47.83 0.05
CA GLU A 596 10.69 48.09 1.47
C GLU A 596 10.77 49.60 1.77
N LYS A 597 10.07 50.03 2.81
CA LYS A 597 10.13 51.37 3.41
C LYS A 597 10.50 51.22 4.88
N GLY A 598 11.81 51.31 5.18
CA GLY A 598 12.29 50.96 6.51
C GLY A 598 12.11 49.47 6.78
N ASN A 599 11.35 49.11 7.82
CA ASN A 599 11.07 47.71 8.17
C ASN A 599 9.75 47.17 7.59
N GLU A 600 9.08 47.96 6.74
CA GLU A 600 7.79 47.60 6.15
C GLU A 600 7.96 47.19 4.68
N THR A 601 7.50 45.99 4.32
CA THR A 601 7.47 45.53 2.92
C THR A 601 6.27 46.14 2.21
N LEU A 602 6.51 47.04 1.27
CA LEU A 602 5.47 47.68 0.46
C LEU A 602 5.04 46.81 -0.73
N LEU A 603 5.96 46.01 -1.27
CA LEU A 603 5.72 45.17 -2.43
C LEU A 603 6.60 43.93 -2.37
N SER A 604 6.01 42.76 -2.62
CA SER A 604 6.71 41.55 -2.99
C SER A 604 6.04 40.94 -4.22
N ARG A 605 6.81 40.64 -5.27
CA ARG A 605 6.31 40.13 -6.55
C ARG A 605 7.25 39.12 -7.18
N LYS A 606 6.67 38.07 -7.76
CA LYS A 606 7.35 37.16 -8.70
C LYS A 606 7.36 37.79 -10.10
N LEU A 607 8.49 37.72 -10.77
CA LEU A 607 8.67 38.13 -12.15
C LEU A 607 9.25 36.97 -12.96
N ILE A 608 8.76 36.82 -14.19
CA ILE A 608 9.33 35.89 -15.16
C ILE A 608 9.92 36.73 -16.29
N LEU A 609 11.21 36.59 -16.54
CA LEU A 609 11.92 37.30 -17.59
C LEU A 609 12.35 36.32 -18.68
N PHE A 610 12.01 36.63 -19.93
CA PHE A 610 12.49 35.94 -21.12
C PHE A 610 13.42 36.87 -21.90
N ASN A 611 14.70 36.53 -22.03
CA ASN A 611 15.56 37.14 -23.05
C ASN A 611 15.23 36.51 -24.41
N HIS A 612 15.01 37.36 -25.42
CA HIS A 612 14.95 36.96 -26.83
C HIS A 612 16.25 37.35 -27.54
#